data_AF-A0A645JC38-F1
#
_entry.id   AF-A0A645JC38-F1
#
_cell.length_a   1.000
_cell.length_b   1.000
_cell.length_c   1.000
_cell.angle_alpha   90.00
_cell.angle_beta   90.00
_cell.angle_gamma   90.00
#
_symmetry.space_group_name_H-M   'P 1'
#
loop_
_entity.id
_entity.type
_entity.pdbx_description
1 polymer ?
#
loop_
_entity_poly.entity_id
_entity_poly.type
_entity_poly.pdbx_seq_one_letter_code
_entity_poly.pdbx_strand_id
1 'polypeptide(L)'
;MNRESGLAGIDEAVDKLIASGATQIIIAPMFLANGVHIQSDIPEEIDVLEKKHPGVSIKMAAHIGPDPRIADILVERIREAI
;
A
#
# COMPACT_ATOMS: atom_id res chain seq x y z
N MET A 1 -6.12 -6.44 6.77
CA MET A 1 -5.66 -5.09 7.20
C MET A 1 -6.62 -4.49 8.24
N ASN A 2 -6.13 -3.71 9.22
CA ASN A 2 -6.92 -3.24 10.37
C ASN A 2 -8.21 -2.49 9.97
N ARG A 3 -9.36 -3.13 10.21
CA ARG A 3 -10.71 -2.54 10.10
C ARG A 3 -10.97 -1.42 11.13
N GLU A 4 -10.03 -1.18 12.04
CA GLU A 4 -10.14 -0.17 13.11
C GLU A 4 -9.77 1.25 12.66
N SER A 5 -9.21 1.43 11.45
CA SER A 5 -8.78 2.75 10.96
C SER A 5 -9.92 3.64 10.44
N GLY A 6 -11.12 3.08 10.21
CA GLY A 6 -12.24 3.78 9.58
C GLY A 6 -12.01 4.15 8.11
N LEU A 7 -10.89 3.69 7.52
CA LEU A 7 -10.55 3.87 6.11
C LEU A 7 -11.09 2.70 5.28
N ALA A 8 -11.40 2.96 4.01
CA ALA A 8 -11.81 1.94 3.06
C ALA A 8 -10.77 0.81 3.00
N GLY A 9 -11.25 -0.44 2.95
CA GLY A 9 -10.41 -1.61 2.71
C GLY A 9 -9.73 -1.57 1.34
N ILE A 10 -8.70 -2.40 1.12
CA ILE A 10 -8.06 -2.49 -0.20
C ILE A 10 -9.09 -2.92 -1.25
N ASP A 11 -9.94 -3.88 -0.90
CA ASP A 11 -11.03 -4.36 -1.74
C ASP A 11 -11.99 -3.24 -2.19
N GLU A 12 -12.48 -2.43 -1.25
CA GLU A 12 -13.38 -1.32 -1.54
C GLU A 12 -12.70 -0.24 -2.41
N ALA A 13 -11.43 0.08 -2.11
CA ALA A 13 -10.66 1.04 -2.88
C ALA A 13 -10.42 0.55 -4.33
N VAL A 14 -10.10 -0.74 -4.50
CA VAL A 14 -9.91 -1.38 -5.81
C VAL A 14 -11.22 -1.39 -6.59
N ASP A 15 -12.33 -1.85 -5.99
CA ASP A 15 -13.64 -1.88 -6.64
C ASP A 15 -14.05 -0.48 -7.14
N LYS A 16 -13.78 0.57 -6.37
CA LYS A 16 -14.06 1.96 -6.76
C LYS A 16 -13.20 2.44 -7.94
N LEU A 17 -11.92 2.07 -7.98
CA LEU A 17 -11.03 2.40 -9.11
C LEU A 17 -11.47 1.68 -10.38
N ILE A 18 -11.86 0.41 -10.28
CA ILE A 18 -12.38 -0.39 -11.40
C ILE A 18 -13.69 0.20 -11.91
N ALA A 19 -14.62 0.58 -11.01
CA ALA A 19 -15.86 1.27 -11.38
C ALA A 19 -15.60 2.60 -12.11
N SER A 20 -14.45 3.22 -11.88
CA SER A 20 -14.00 4.44 -12.57
C SER A 20 -13.26 4.15 -13.90
N GLY A 21 -13.17 2.89 -14.32
CA GLY A 21 -12.57 2.46 -15.58
C GLY A 21 -11.08 2.10 -15.50
N ALA A 22 -10.50 1.96 -14.32
CA ALA A 22 -9.10 1.54 -14.18
C ALA A 22 -8.91 0.08 -14.61
N THR A 23 -7.92 -0.16 -15.48
CA THR A 23 -7.50 -1.50 -15.93
C THR A 23 -6.15 -1.93 -15.36
N GLN A 24 -5.44 -1.00 -14.72
CA GLN A 24 -4.17 -1.24 -14.04
C GLN A 24 -4.14 -0.46 -12.72
N ILE A 25 -3.87 -1.16 -11.63
CA ILE A 25 -3.84 -0.61 -10.27
C ILE A 25 -2.51 -0.97 -9.63
N ILE A 26 -1.82 0.03 -9.07
CA ILE A 26 -0.56 -0.15 -8.34
C ILE A 26 -0.80 0.19 -6.87
N ILE A 27 -0.61 -0.79 -6.00
CA ILE A 27 -0.68 -0.63 -4.54
C ILE A 27 0.73 -0.28 -4.06
N ALA A 28 0.89 0.95 -3.56
CA ALA A 28 2.14 1.43 -2.98
C ALA A 28 2.05 1.42 -1.44
N PRO A 29 2.72 0.48 -0.75
CA PRO A 29 2.67 0.41 0.70
C PRO A 29 3.43 1.57 1.36
N MET A 30 2.74 2.32 2.23
CA MET A 30 3.34 3.39 3.06
C MET A 30 4.03 2.81 4.30
N PHE A 31 5.02 1.94 4.08
CA PHE A 31 5.81 1.32 5.15
C PHE A 31 7.30 1.64 4.96
N LEU A 32 7.97 2.05 6.03
CA LEU A 32 9.42 2.30 6.02
C LEU A 32 10.25 1.01 6.08
N ALA A 33 9.70 -0.06 6.67
CA ALA A 33 10.41 -1.31 6.90
C ALA A 33 9.49 -2.53 6.71
N ASN A 34 10.12 -3.68 6.52
CA ASN A 34 9.45 -4.98 6.44
C ASN A 34 8.84 -5.37 7.80
N GLY A 35 7.52 -5.33 7.93
CA GLY A 35 6.78 -6.01 8.99
C GLY A 35 6.33 -7.39 8.52
N VAL A 36 6.49 -8.43 9.35
CA VAL A 36 6.17 -9.84 9.00
C VAL A 36 4.72 -10.02 8.53
N HIS A 37 3.77 -9.24 9.07
CA HIS A 37 2.36 -9.33 8.71
C HIS A 37 2.01 -8.69 7.34
N ILE A 38 2.86 -7.81 6.81
CA ILE A 38 2.57 -7.10 5.55
C ILE A 38 2.90 -7.95 4.32
N GLN A 39 3.86 -8.87 4.45
CA GLN A 39 4.34 -9.69 3.34
C GLN A 39 3.38 -10.81 2.92
N SER A 40 2.43 -11.19 3.78
CA SER A 40 1.51 -12.31 3.50
C SER A 40 0.10 -11.80 3.21
N ASP A 41 -0.42 -10.92 4.07
CA ASP A 41 -1.83 -10.53 4.03
C ASP A 41 -2.19 -9.74 2.77
N ILE A 42 -1.33 -8.80 2.34
CA ILE A 42 -1.61 -7.94 1.18
C ILE A 42 -1.50 -8.73 -0.13
N PRO A 43 -0.46 -9.54 -0.37
CA PRO A 43 -0.41 -10.38 -1.57
C PRO A 43 -1.59 -11.35 -1.67
N GLU A 44 -2.01 -11.97 -0.57
CA GLU A 44 -3.20 -12.84 -0.55
C GLU A 44 -4.48 -12.08 -0.93
N GLU A 45 -4.64 -10.85 -0.43
CA GLU A 45 -5.79 -10.00 -0.76
C GLU A 45 -5.76 -9.57 -2.24
N ILE A 46 -4.58 -9.28 -2.79
CA ILE A 46 -4.39 -8.98 -4.22
C ILE A 46 -4.78 -10.18 -5.09
N ASP A 47 -4.32 -11.39 -4.74
CA ASP A 47 -4.65 -12.61 -5.49
C ASP A 47 -6.17 -12.86 -5.55
N VAL A 48 -6.89 -12.55 -4.47
CA VAL A 48 -8.36 -12.65 -4.44
C VAL A 48 -8.99 -11.61 -5.35
N LEU A 49 -8.49 -10.37 -5.36
CA LEU A 49 -9.01 -9.29 -6.18
C LEU A 49 -8.75 -9.49 -7.68
N GLU A 50 -7.58 -9.99 -8.06
CA GLU A 50 -7.29 -10.32 -9.46
C GLU A 50 -8.20 -11.45 -9.97
N LYS A 51 -8.50 -12.45 -9.14
CA LYS A 51 -9.49 -13.51 -9.47
C LYS A 51 -10.90 -12.95 -9.60
N LYS A 52 -11.28 -11.97 -8.78
CA LYS A 52 -12.59 -11.29 -8.84
C LYS A 52 -12.71 -10.43 -10.11
N HIS A 53 -11.59 -9.87 -10.59
CA HIS A 53 -11.53 -8.91 -11.69
C HIS A 53 -10.51 -9.32 -12.77
N PRO A 54 -10.76 -10.37 -13.56
CA PRO A 54 -9.76 -10.97 -14.48
C PRO A 54 -9.29 -10.06 -15.63
N GLY A 55 -9.89 -8.89 -15.82
CA GLY A 55 -9.50 -7.89 -16.82
C GLY A 55 -8.66 -6.73 -16.26
N VAL A 56 -8.32 -6.76 -14.97
CA VAL A 56 -7.61 -5.68 -14.28
C VAL A 56 -6.31 -6.23 -13.71
N SER A 57 -5.18 -5.58 -14.02
CA SER A 57 -3.89 -5.95 -13.42
C SER A 57 -3.70 -5.20 -12.11
N ILE A 58 -3.43 -5.92 -11.03
CA ILE A 58 -3.18 -5.33 -9.71
C ILE A 58 -1.78 -5.73 -9.27
N LYS A 59 -0.90 -4.76 -9.03
CA LYS A 59 0.48 -5.02 -8.60
C LYS A 59 0.82 -4.27 -7.33
N MET A 60 1.68 -4.86 -6.51
CA MET A 60 2.23 -4.20 -5.34
C MET A 60 3.63 -3.66 -5.64
N ALA A 61 3.88 -2.40 -5.30
CA ALA A 61 5.22 -1.83 -5.30
C ALA A 61 6.02 -2.30 -4.06
N ALA A 62 7.33 -2.12 -4.09
CA ALA A 62 8.12 -2.28 -2.88
C ALA A 62 7.68 -1.28 -1.79
N HIS A 63 7.95 -1.62 -0.53
CA HIS A 63 7.90 -0.64 0.55
C HIS A 63 8.95 0.46 0.34
N ILE A 64 8.86 1.53 1.11
CA ILE A 64 9.75 2.68 0.98
C ILE A 64 11.19 2.28 1.24
N GLY A 65 11.42 1.46 2.27
CA GLY A 65 12.74 0.98 2.62
C GLY A 65 13.72 2.09 3.02
N PRO A 66 15.03 1.79 3.05
CA PRO A 66 16.06 2.78 3.31
C PRO A 66 16.22 3.73 2.12
N ASP A 67 16.04 5.03 2.36
CA ASP A 67 16.21 6.08 1.37
C ASP A 67 16.84 7.33 2.01
N PRO A 68 17.88 7.94 1.40
CA PRO A 68 18.52 9.15 1.94
C PRO A 68 17.54 10.30 2.22
N ARG A 69 16.48 10.44 1.43
CA ARG A 69 15.47 11.48 1.61
C ARG A 69 14.67 11.29 2.89
N ILE A 70 14.45 10.03 3.31
CA ILE A 70 13.82 9.73 4.60
C ILE A 70 14.75 10.10 5.74
N ALA A 71 16.06 9.86 5.58
CA ALA A 71 17.05 10.28 6.57
C ALA A 71 17.11 11.81 6.72
N ASP A 72 17.04 12.55 5.61
CA ASP A 72 16.99 14.02 5.64
C ASP A 72 15.78 14.54 6.42
N ILE A 73 14.59 13.96 6.19
CA ILE A 73 13.38 14.29 6.95
C ILE A 73 13.60 14.04 8.44
N LEU A 74 14.18 12.90 8.83
CA LEU A 74 14.46 12.59 10.23
C LEU A 74 15.42 13.61 10.86
N VAL A 75 16.47 14.02 10.13
CA VAL A 75 17.41 15.05 10.59
C VAL A 75 16.70 16.38 10.82
N GLU A 76 15.79 16.77 9.94
CA GLU A 76 14.98 17.97 10.09
C GLU A 76 14.08 17.91 11.33
N ARG A 77 13.33 16.81 11.52
CA ARG A 77 12.48 16.61 12.71
C ARG A 77 13.26 16.65 14.02
N ILE A 78 14.49 16.14 14.04
CA ILE A 78 15.37 16.21 15.23
C ILE A 78 15.77 17.65 15.52
N ARG A 79 16.12 18.44 14.49
CA ARG A 79 16.48 19.84 14.65
C ARG A 79 15.30 20.69 15.14
N GLU A 80 14.08 20.37 14.74
CA GLU A 80 12.87 21.05 15.22
C GLU A 80 12.59 20.82 16.72
N ALA A 81 13.17 19.77 17.32
CA ALA A 81 12.94 19.42 18.72
C ALA A 81 13.86 20.15 19.73
N ILE A 82 14.82 20.93 19.24
CA ILE A 82 15.83 21.67 20.04
C ILE A 82 15.74 23.16 19.71
#